data_AF-A0A659UJ76-F1
#
_entry.id   AF-A0A659UJ76-F1
#
_cell.length_a   1.000
_cell.length_b   1.000
_cell.length_c   1.000
_cell.angle_alpha   90.00
_cell.angle_beta   90.00
_cell.angle_gamma   90.00
#
_symmetry.space_group_name_H-M   'P 1'
#
loop_
_entity.id
_entity.type
_entity.pdbx_description
1 polymer ?
#
loop_
_entity_poly.entity_id
_entity_poly.type
_entity_poly.pdbx_seq_one_letter_code
_entity_poly.pdbx_strand_id
1 'polypeptide(L)'
;SLAHTKVPGGEDHAVRLVSWLPGRPLAESTSSPALLESLGGALGRLDRALQGFIHPGALRSFDWDIRQAGAARQRLHHIDDEQDRALLERFLDHFDAEVAPRLSALRAQVIHNDA
;
A
#
# COMPACT_ATOMS: atom_id res chain seq x y z
N SER A 1 -15.00 -15.46 6.78
CA SER A 1 -15.55 -16.16 5.60
C SER A 1 -15.78 -15.15 4.49
N LEU A 2 -15.50 -15.53 3.24
CA LEU A 2 -15.78 -14.72 2.05
C LEU A 2 -17.09 -15.25 1.44
N ALA A 3 -18.09 -14.38 1.28
CA ALA A 3 -19.35 -14.69 0.60
C ALA A 3 -19.27 -14.21 -0.87
N HIS A 4 -20.19 -14.70 -1.71
CA HIS A 4 -20.32 -14.24 -3.09
C HIS A 4 -21.78 -13.87 -3.37
N THR A 5 -22.00 -12.86 -4.21
CA THR A 5 -23.33 -12.43 -4.66
C THR A 5 -23.30 -12.06 -6.14
N LYS A 6 -24.44 -12.24 -6.82
CA LYS A 6 -24.64 -11.82 -8.21
C LYS A 6 -25.38 -10.50 -8.25
N VAL A 7 -24.84 -9.52 -8.98
CA VAL A 7 -25.53 -8.25 -9.22
C VAL A 7 -26.42 -8.32 -10.47
N PRO A 8 -27.42 -7.44 -10.62
CA PRO A 8 -28.19 -7.30 -11.87
C PRO A 8 -27.23 -6.90 -13.00
N GLY A 9 -26.85 -7.88 -13.83
CA GLY A 9 -25.73 -7.79 -14.78
C GLY A 9 -24.99 -9.12 -14.94
N GLY A 10 -25.14 -10.02 -13.96
CA GLY A 10 -24.61 -11.40 -14.02
C GLY A 10 -23.19 -11.56 -13.48
N GLU A 11 -22.53 -10.46 -13.11
CA GLU A 11 -21.20 -10.47 -12.50
C GLU A 11 -21.24 -11.03 -11.06
N ASP A 12 -20.26 -11.88 -10.75
CA ASP A 12 -20.05 -12.42 -9.42
C ASP A 12 -19.13 -11.49 -8.61
N HIS A 13 -19.61 -11.04 -7.45
CA HIS A 13 -18.86 -10.20 -6.53
C HIS A 13 -18.53 -10.93 -5.24
N ALA A 14 -17.29 -10.80 -4.77
CA ALA A 14 -16.88 -11.27 -3.46
C ALA A 14 -17.25 -10.25 -2.36
N VAL A 15 -17.79 -10.73 -1.24
CA VAL A 15 -18.28 -9.91 -0.13
C VAL A 15 -17.67 -10.41 1.18
N ARG A 16 -17.14 -9.50 1.99
CA ARG A 16 -16.63 -9.80 3.34
C ARG A 16 -17.34 -8.92 4.36
N LEU A 17 -17.99 -9.56 5.33
CA LEU A 17 -18.54 -8.88 6.50
C LEU A 17 -17.49 -8.84 7.62
N VAL A 18 -17.35 -7.69 8.25
CA VAL A 18 -16.47 -7.46 9.40
C VAL A 18 -17.26 -6.80 10.53
N SER A 19 -16.81 -6.96 11.77
CA SER A 19 -17.42 -6.30 12.93
C SER A 19 -17.11 -4.81 12.93
N TRP A 20 -18.08 -3.98 13.33
CA TRP A 20 -17.85 -2.57 13.59
C TRP A 20 -16.95 -2.36 14.81
N LEU A 21 -15.95 -1.49 14.68
CA LEU A 21 -15.10 -1.06 15.79
C LEU A 21 -15.60 0.32 16.27
N PRO A 22 -16.14 0.44 17.50
CA PRO A 22 -16.53 1.74 18.03
C PRO A 22 -15.30 2.62 18.25
N GLY A 23 -15.41 3.90 17.90
CA GLY A 23 -14.33 4.87 18.03
C GLY A 23 -14.57 6.10 17.16
N ARG A 24 -13.61 7.02 17.19
CA ARG A 24 -13.58 8.17 16.28
C ARG A 24 -12.57 7.89 15.17
N PRO A 25 -12.92 8.07 13.88
CA PRO A 25 -11.96 8.01 12.80
C PRO A 25 -10.78 8.96 13.01
N LEU A 26 -9.59 8.54 12.56
CA LEU A 26 -8.39 9.38 12.67
C LEU A 26 -8.57 10.72 11.94
N ALA A 27 -9.24 10.70 10.78
CA ALA A 27 -9.55 11.88 9.98
C ALA A 27 -10.44 12.92 10.71
N GLU A 28 -11.18 12.50 11.73
CA GLU A 28 -12.04 13.37 12.55
C GLU A 28 -11.37 13.77 13.88
N SER A 29 -10.13 13.33 14.10
CA SER A 29 -9.40 13.57 15.33
C SER A 29 -8.40 14.71 15.16
N THR A 30 -8.21 15.52 16.21
CA THR A 30 -7.17 16.55 16.20
C THR A 30 -5.79 15.89 16.25
N SER A 31 -4.95 16.19 15.26
CA SER A 31 -3.56 15.73 15.26
C SER A 31 -2.83 16.28 16.49
N SER A 32 -2.18 15.39 17.23
CA SER A 32 -1.38 15.74 18.40
C SER A 32 -0.15 14.82 18.47
N PRO A 33 0.96 15.26 19.10
CA PRO A 33 2.13 14.40 19.27
C PRO A 33 1.81 13.06 19.93
N ALA A 34 0.96 13.06 20.96
CA ALA A 34 0.55 11.83 21.64
C ALA A 34 -0.25 10.87 20.75
N LEU A 35 -1.10 11.41 19.86
CA LEU A 35 -1.84 10.61 18.89
C LEU A 35 -0.90 9.97 17.86
N LEU A 36 0.06 10.72 17.34
CA LEU A 36 1.06 10.22 16.38
C LEU A 36 1.97 9.17 17.02
N GLU A 37 2.38 9.36 18.28
CA GLU A 37 3.15 8.37 19.03
C GLU A 37 2.35 7.08 19.24
N SER A 38 1.08 7.19 19.63
CA SER A 38 0.17 6.05 19.79
C SER A 38 -0.03 5.28 18.48
N LEU A 39 -0.24 6.00 17.37
CA LEU A 39 -0.37 5.42 16.03
C LEU A 39 0.91 4.69 15.62
N GLY A 40 2.07 5.32 15.73
CA GLY A 40 3.36 4.70 15.43
C GLY A 40 3.61 3.45 16.28
N GLY A 41 3.25 3.50 17.58
CA GLY A 41 3.32 2.35 18.48
C GLY A 41 2.39 1.20 18.05
N ALA A 42 1.19 1.51 17.57
CA ALA A 42 0.27 0.50 17.04
C ALA A 42 0.80 -0.16 15.76
N LEU A 43 1.32 0.63 14.81
CA LEU A 43 1.92 0.11 13.58
C LEU A 43 3.16 -0.74 13.87
N GLY A 44 4.03 -0.31 14.77
CA GLY A 44 5.20 -1.09 15.18
C GLY A 44 4.84 -2.43 15.84
N ARG A 45 3.74 -2.49 16.60
CA ARG A 45 3.23 -3.76 17.15
C ARG A 45 2.69 -4.67 16.05
N LEU A 46 1.96 -4.11 15.07
CA LEU A 46 1.46 -4.86 13.92
C LEU A 46 2.61 -5.44 13.09
N ASP A 47 3.60 -4.62 12.75
CA ASP A 47 4.79 -5.04 12.00
C ASP A 47 5.55 -6.15 12.71
N ARG A 48 5.71 -6.05 14.04
CA ARG A 48 6.32 -7.13 14.83
C ARG A 48 5.49 -8.41 14.80
N ALA A 49 4.16 -8.30 14.88
CA ALA A 49 3.28 -9.46 14.82
C ALA A 49 3.28 -10.15 13.44
N LEU A 50 3.55 -9.41 12.38
CA LEU A 50 3.70 -9.91 11.01
C LEU A 50 5.12 -10.43 10.70
N GLN A 51 6.07 -10.32 11.64
CA GLN A 51 7.43 -10.77 11.41
C GLN A 51 7.45 -12.29 11.13
N GLY A 52 8.01 -12.68 9.98
CA GLY A 52 8.07 -14.07 9.54
C GLY A 52 6.74 -14.60 8.97
N PHE A 53 5.67 -13.81 8.98
CA PHE A 53 4.41 -14.17 8.32
C PHE A 53 4.61 -14.23 6.80
N ILE A 54 4.15 -15.33 6.20
CA ILE A 54 4.16 -15.52 4.75
C ILE A 54 2.82 -16.12 4.30
N HIS A 55 2.29 -15.60 3.20
CA HIS A 55 1.06 -16.10 2.59
C HIS A 55 1.20 -16.04 1.06
N PRO A 56 0.71 -17.03 0.29
CA PRO A 56 0.81 -17.02 -1.17
C PRO A 56 0.23 -15.74 -1.79
N GLY A 57 -0.87 -15.22 -1.25
CA GLY A 57 -1.47 -13.96 -1.71
C GLY A 57 -0.63 -12.71 -1.44
N ALA A 58 0.38 -12.77 -0.57
CA ALA A 58 1.34 -11.67 -0.37
C ALA A 58 2.48 -11.69 -1.42
N LEU A 59 2.68 -12.82 -2.10
CA LEU A 59 3.66 -13.01 -3.17
C LEU A 59 3.04 -12.69 -4.53
N ARG A 60 2.42 -11.52 -4.67
CA ARG A 60 1.77 -11.06 -5.90
C ARG A 60 2.42 -9.79 -6.42
N SER A 61 2.39 -9.60 -7.74
CA SER A 61 2.68 -8.30 -8.35
C SER A 61 1.39 -7.50 -8.41
N PHE A 62 1.44 -6.24 -7.99
CA PHE A 62 0.34 -5.29 -8.05
C PHE A 62 0.88 -3.86 -7.99
N ASP A 63 0.09 -2.89 -8.44
CA ASP A 63 0.56 -1.51 -8.66
C ASP A 63 1.04 -0.78 -7.41
N TRP A 64 0.55 -1.18 -6.24
CA TRP A 64 0.93 -0.59 -4.96
C TRP A 64 2.14 -1.28 -4.32
N ASP A 65 2.80 -2.21 -5.02
CA ASP A 65 4.11 -2.73 -4.60
C ASP A 65 5.19 -1.69 -4.94
N ILE A 66 5.59 -0.90 -3.93
CA ILE A 66 6.60 0.16 -4.10
C ILE A 66 7.95 -0.37 -4.58
N ARG A 67 8.24 -1.66 -4.40
CA ARG A 67 9.47 -2.28 -4.93
C ARG A 67 9.46 -2.37 -6.45
N GLN A 68 8.29 -2.22 -7.07
CA GLN A 68 8.05 -2.23 -8.51
C GLN A 68 7.74 -0.82 -9.03
N ALA A 69 8.08 0.24 -8.29
CA ALA A 69 7.75 1.62 -8.67
C ALA A 69 8.22 1.99 -10.10
N GLY A 70 9.36 1.45 -10.56
CA GLY A 70 9.84 1.61 -11.93
C GLY A 70 8.83 1.20 -13.02
N ALA A 71 7.94 0.24 -12.75
CA ALA A 71 6.89 -0.17 -13.68
C ALA A 71 5.88 0.94 -13.99
N ALA A 72 5.78 1.97 -13.13
CA ALA A 72 4.96 3.15 -13.40
C ALA A 72 5.42 3.93 -14.63
N ARG A 73 6.69 3.80 -15.06
CA ARG A 73 7.22 4.48 -16.25
C ARG A 73 6.38 4.23 -17.50
N GLN A 74 5.85 3.02 -17.66
CA GLN A 74 5.01 2.66 -18.81
C GLN A 74 3.70 3.45 -18.89
N ARG A 75 3.28 4.08 -17.79
CA ARG A 75 2.00 4.80 -17.64
C ARG A 75 2.15 6.32 -17.65
N LEU A 76 3.38 6.85 -17.74
CA LEU A 76 3.63 8.30 -17.79
C LEU A 76 2.92 9.01 -18.95
N HIS A 77 2.61 8.27 -20.01
CA HIS A 77 1.87 8.80 -21.15
C HIS A 77 0.43 9.25 -20.81
N HIS A 78 -0.11 8.84 -19.65
CA HIS A 78 -1.40 9.32 -19.15
C HIS A 78 -1.33 10.67 -18.40
N ILE A 79 -0.13 11.21 -18.18
CA ILE A 79 0.05 12.50 -17.49
C ILE A 79 0.20 13.61 -18.51
N ASP A 80 -0.86 14.37 -18.76
CA ASP A 80 -0.88 15.40 -19.81
C ASP A 80 0.03 16.59 -19.50
N ASP A 81 0.16 16.96 -18.23
CA ASP A 81 1.03 18.07 -17.81
C ASP A 81 2.51 17.67 -17.92
N GLU A 82 3.27 18.45 -18.69
CA GLU A 82 4.68 18.17 -18.97
C GLU A 82 5.57 18.33 -17.72
N GLN A 83 5.22 19.25 -16.82
CA GLN A 83 6.00 19.48 -15.60
C GLN A 83 5.80 18.33 -14.60
N ASP A 84 4.57 17.86 -14.43
CA ASP A 84 4.26 16.69 -13.62
C ASP A 84 4.91 15.43 -14.19
N ARG A 85 4.88 15.26 -15.52
CA ARG A 85 5.55 14.13 -16.19
C ARG A 85 7.06 14.16 -15.94
N ALA A 86 7.70 15.30 -16.15
CA ALA A 86 9.14 15.47 -15.91
C ALA A 86 9.53 15.26 -14.44
N LEU A 87 8.66 15.67 -13.51
CA LEU A 87 8.84 15.42 -12.08
C LEU A 87 8.85 13.92 -11.78
N LEU A 88 7.88 13.19 -12.31
CA LEU A 88 7.77 11.74 -12.13
C LEU A 88 8.93 11.00 -12.79
N GLU A 89 9.34 11.38 -13.99
CA GLU A 89 10.52 10.83 -14.68
C GLU A 89 11.77 10.96 -13.82
N ARG A 90 12.00 12.12 -13.22
CA ARG A 90 13.16 12.33 -12.33
C ARG A 90 13.17 11.38 -11.13
N PHE A 91 12.01 11.13 -10.50
CA PHE A 91 11.92 10.20 -9.39
C PHE A 91 12.09 8.75 -9.83
N LEU A 92 11.58 8.39 -11.01
CA LEU A 92 11.74 7.04 -11.56
C LEU A 92 13.19 6.79 -11.99
N ASP A 93 13.87 7.77 -12.58
CA ASP A 93 15.30 7.70 -12.91
C ASP A 93 16.14 7.48 -11.65
N HIS A 94 15.85 8.22 -10.58
CA HIS A 94 16.51 8.02 -9.28
C HIS A 94 16.20 6.64 -8.69
N PHE A 95 14.94 6.19 -8.77
CA PHE A 95 14.55 4.86 -8.30
C PHE A 95 15.33 3.75 -9.03
N ASP A 96 15.37 3.82 -10.36
CA ASP A 96 16.03 2.82 -11.21
C ASP A 96 17.55 2.79 -10.97
N ALA A 97 18.18 3.96 -10.81
CA ALA A 97 19.63 4.07 -10.63
C ALA A 97 20.10 3.76 -9.21
N GLU A 98 19.38 4.22 -8.18
CA GLU A 98 19.90 4.27 -6.81
C GLU A 98 19.13 3.39 -5.82
N VAL A 99 17.82 3.19 -6.03
CA VAL A 99 16.95 2.48 -5.08
C VAL A 99 16.84 1.00 -5.44
N ALA A 100 16.38 0.70 -6.67
CA ALA A 100 16.10 -0.66 -7.13
C ALA A 100 17.28 -1.63 -6.94
N PRO A 101 18.55 -1.26 -7.26
CA PRO A 101 19.69 -2.17 -7.09
C PRO A 101 19.97 -2.54 -5.62
N ARG A 102 19.48 -1.74 -4.67
CA ARG A 102 19.74 -1.91 -3.23
C ARG A 102 18.60 -2.60 -2.49
N LEU A 103 17.39 -2.60 -3.06
CA LEU A 103 16.19 -3.13 -2.42
C LEU A 103 16.33 -4.60 -1.99
N SER A 104 16.98 -5.44 -2.79
CA SER A 104 17.17 -6.87 -2.47
C SER A 104 18.03 -7.12 -1.24
N ALA A 105 18.85 -6.16 -0.81
CA ALA A 105 19.67 -6.24 0.38
C ALA A 105 18.95 -5.71 1.64
N LEU A 106 17.80 -5.06 1.49
CA LEU A 106 17.02 -4.51 2.60
C LEU A 106 16.06 -5.55 3.16
N ARG A 107 15.72 -5.40 4.44
CA ARG A 107 14.68 -6.22 5.06
C ARG A 107 13.32 -5.90 4.43
N ALA A 108 12.58 -6.94 4.09
CA ALA A 108 11.21 -6.84 3.60
C ALA A 108 10.31 -7.77 4.39
N GLN A 109 9.05 -7.38 4.58
CA GLN A 109 8.02 -8.19 5.22
C GLN A 109 6.64 -7.78 4.70
N VAL A 110 5.64 -8.60 5.01
CA VAL A 110 4.23 -8.21 4.81
C VAL A 110 3.91 -7.08 5.79
N ILE A 111 3.31 -6.01 5.28
CA ILE A 111 2.87 -4.83 6.06
C ILE A 111 1.42 -4.50 5.71
N HIS A 112 0.80 -3.59 6.48
CA HIS A 112 -0.53 -3.07 6.17
C HIS A 112 -0.56 -2.26 4.87
N ASN A 113 0.51 -1.52 4.57
CA ASN A 113 0.74 -0.69 3.37
C ASN A 113 -0.12 0.58 3.22
N ASP A 114 -1.31 0.64 3.82
CA ASP A 114 -2.22 1.80 3.74
C ASP A 114 -2.87 2.11 5.10
N ALA A 115 -2.02 2.31 6.11
CA ALA A 115 -2.45 2.45 7.50
C ALA A 115 -2.66 3.91 7.92
#